data_AF-X1UMI2-F1
#
_entry.id   AF-X1UMI2-F1
#
_cell.length_a   1.000
_cell.length_b   1.000
_cell.length_c   1.000
_cell.angle_alpha   90.00
_cell.angle_beta   90.00
_cell.angle_gamma   90.00
#
_symmetry.space_group_name_H-M   'P 1'
#
loop_
_entity.id
_entity.type
_entity.pdbx_description
1 polymer ?
#
loop_
_entity_poly.entity_id
_entity_poly.type
_entity_poly.pdbx_seq_one_letter_code
_entity_poly.pdbx_strand_id
1 'polypeptide(L)'
;MVWNVLERVREGTFDLLLIKPSSALFMSIITGIDIENLGKIIGGLGLLVFVQFHLNSPSIVQWTQFIFVVIAGVSVFFSFALILSGVLFKWVGNSRVWEILDSITMFGLYPRSIFSKGLQSLITNIIPVAMIGFFPASVLLEKARTGIISSAIACLILLMFSLFFWRKMLKRYSSAGG
;
A
#
# COMPACT_ATOMS: atom_id res chain seq x y z
N MET A 1 -5.51 -8.28 0.90
CA MET A 1 -6.77 -7.60 0.54
C MET A 1 -7.19 -7.87 -0.91
N VAL A 2 -6.44 -7.45 -1.94
CA VAL A 2 -6.89 -7.54 -3.35
C VAL A 2 -7.26 -8.95 -3.79
N TRP A 3 -6.40 -9.93 -3.54
CA TRP A 3 -6.68 -11.33 -3.83
C TRP A 3 -7.92 -11.87 -3.09
N ASN A 4 -8.06 -11.59 -1.79
CA ASN A 4 -9.24 -11.96 -0.99
C ASN A 4 -10.54 -11.37 -1.55
N VAL A 5 -10.53 -10.10 -2.00
CA VAL A 5 -11.71 -9.49 -2.63
C VAL A 5 -12.00 -10.13 -3.99
N LEU A 6 -10.97 -10.39 -4.80
CA LEU A 6 -11.11 -11.05 -6.10
C LEU A 6 -11.80 -12.40 -5.97
N GLU A 7 -11.31 -13.26 -5.09
CA GLU A 7 -11.83 -14.61 -4.88
C GLU A 7 -13.27 -14.57 -4.39
N ARG A 8 -13.56 -13.73 -3.39
CA ARG A 8 -14.91 -13.60 -2.83
C ARG A 8 -15.93 -13.07 -3.82
N VAL A 9 -15.56 -12.09 -4.65
CA VAL A 9 -16.44 -11.56 -5.69
C VAL A 9 -16.66 -12.62 -6.77
N ARG A 10 -15.61 -13.35 -7.18
CA ARG A 10 -15.71 -14.43 -8.17
C ARG A 10 -16.62 -15.56 -7.69
N GLU A 11 -16.57 -15.89 -6.40
CA GLU A 11 -17.33 -17.00 -5.80
C GLU A 11 -18.69 -16.57 -5.24
N GLY A 12 -19.05 -15.29 -5.33
CA GLY A 12 -20.28 -14.74 -4.74
C GLY A 12 -20.27 -14.69 -3.19
N THR A 13 -19.19 -15.13 -2.53
CA THR A 13 -19.07 -15.12 -1.07
C THR A 13 -18.77 -13.73 -0.50
N PHE A 14 -18.59 -12.71 -1.35
CA PHE A 14 -18.51 -11.31 -0.93
C PHE A 14 -19.84 -10.82 -0.31
N ASP A 15 -20.97 -11.40 -0.72
CA ASP A 15 -22.30 -11.13 -0.15
C ASP A 15 -22.34 -11.42 1.35
N LEU A 16 -21.62 -12.46 1.80
CA LEU A 16 -21.50 -12.82 3.21
C LEU A 16 -20.78 -11.74 4.03
N LEU A 17 -19.95 -10.90 3.41
CA LEU A 17 -19.34 -9.76 4.09
C LEU A 17 -20.31 -8.58 4.21
N LEU A 18 -21.25 -8.44 3.27
CA LEU A 18 -22.23 -7.35 3.23
C LEU A 18 -23.36 -7.51 4.25
N ILE A 19 -23.72 -8.75 4.61
CA ILE A 19 -24.78 -9.04 5.60
C ILE A 19 -24.30 -8.89 7.06
N LYS A 20 -22.98 -8.82 7.30
CA LYS A 20 -22.45 -8.68 8.65
C LYS A 20 -22.69 -7.27 9.18
N PRO A 21 -22.94 -7.07 10.49
CA PRO A 21 -23.17 -5.75 11.10
C PRO A 21 -21.85 -4.97 11.28
N SER A 22 -20.98 -4.97 10.26
CA SER A 22 -19.70 -4.28 10.25
C SER A 22 -19.41 -3.78 8.85
N SER A 23 -18.49 -2.82 8.71
CA SER A 23 -18.18 -2.30 7.38
C SER A 23 -17.55 -3.38 6.50
N ALA A 24 -18.02 -3.49 5.25
CA ALA A 24 -17.46 -4.42 4.27
C ALA A 24 -15.96 -4.19 4.03
N LEU A 25 -15.51 -2.93 4.15
CA LEU A 25 -14.10 -2.56 4.10
C LEU A 25 -13.31 -3.24 5.22
N PHE A 26 -13.74 -3.06 6.47
CA PHE A 26 -13.09 -3.66 7.64
C PHE A 26 -13.06 -5.18 7.54
N MET A 27 -14.17 -5.79 7.15
CA MET A 27 -14.25 -7.24 6.92
C MET A 27 -13.28 -7.71 5.81
N SER A 28 -13.16 -6.96 4.72
CA SER A 28 -12.24 -7.27 3.61
C SER A 28 -10.76 -7.19 4.03
N ILE A 29 -10.44 -6.31 4.99
CA ILE A 29 -9.10 -6.18 5.58
C ILE A 29 -8.80 -7.38 6.47
N ILE A 30 -9.65 -7.65 7.47
CA ILE A 30 -9.42 -8.71 8.46
C ILE A 30 -9.39 -10.10 7.82
N THR A 31 -10.34 -10.39 6.93
CA THR A 31 -10.39 -11.69 6.26
C THR A 31 -9.27 -11.89 5.24
N GLY A 32 -8.54 -10.81 4.90
CA GLY A 32 -7.40 -10.86 3.99
C GLY A 32 -6.04 -10.78 4.70
N ILE A 33 -6.00 -10.93 6.03
CA ILE A 33 -4.75 -11.08 6.79
C ILE A 33 -4.20 -12.48 6.52
N ASP A 34 -2.92 -12.54 6.19
CA ASP A 34 -2.20 -13.77 5.88
C ASP A 34 -0.98 -13.89 6.80
N ILE A 35 -0.88 -15.03 7.46
CA ILE A 35 0.14 -15.35 8.46
C ILE A 35 1.55 -15.36 7.84
N GLU A 36 1.67 -15.68 6.55
CA GLU A 36 2.96 -15.68 5.85
C GLU A 36 3.61 -14.29 5.88
N ASN A 37 2.80 -13.24 5.79
CA ASN A 37 3.28 -11.87 5.81
C ASN A 37 3.78 -11.42 7.19
N LEU A 38 3.37 -12.07 8.28
CA LEU A 38 3.95 -11.83 9.61
C LEU A 38 5.43 -12.22 9.63
N GLY A 39 5.81 -13.32 8.96
CA GLY A 39 7.21 -13.72 8.82
C GLY A 39 8.05 -12.66 8.12
N LYS A 40 7.50 -12.00 7.08
CA LYS A 40 8.17 -10.91 6.36
C LYS A 40 8.39 -9.68 7.24
N ILE A 41 7.42 -9.34 8.10
CA ILE A 41 7.54 -8.25 9.08
C ILE A 41 8.63 -8.56 10.11
N ILE A 42 8.61 -9.76 10.69
CA ILE A 42 9.62 -10.20 11.66
C ILE A 42 11.01 -10.18 11.03
N GLY A 43 11.16 -10.72 9.82
CA GLY A 43 12.42 -10.71 9.09
C GLY A 43 12.93 -9.30 8.79
N GLY A 44 12.04 -8.40 8.36
CA GLY A 44 12.38 -6.99 8.12
C GLY A 44 12.82 -6.26 9.38
N LEU A 45 12.13 -6.45 10.51
CA LEU A 45 12.52 -5.90 11.81
C LEU A 45 13.84 -6.48 12.30
N GLY A 46 14.05 -7.79 12.16
CA GLY A 46 15.31 -8.45 12.51
C GLY A 46 16.48 -7.90 11.69
N LEU A 47 16.29 -7.70 10.39
CA LEU A 47 17.29 -7.10 9.51
C LEU A 47 17.57 -5.64 9.87
N LEU A 48 16.53 -4.86 10.19
CA LEU A 48 16.72 -3.48 10.69
C LEU A 48 17.57 -3.46 11.95
N VAL A 49 17.24 -4.29 12.95
CA VAL A 49 18.03 -4.39 14.19
C VAL A 49 19.46 -4.85 13.93
N PHE A 50 19.66 -5.83 13.04
CA PHE A 50 20.99 -6.33 12.68
C PHE A 50 21.88 -5.23 12.07
N VAL A 51 21.32 -4.41 11.17
CA VAL A 51 22.04 -3.32 10.50
C VAL A 51 22.41 -2.20 11.48
N GLN A 52 21.64 -1.98 12.54
CA GLN A 52 21.96 -0.99 13.59
C GLN A 52 23.27 -1.29 14.32
N PHE A 53 23.71 -2.54 14.37
CA PHE A 53 25.00 -2.90 14.97
C PHE A 53 26.21 -2.58 14.08
N HIS A 54 25.98 -2.28 12.79
CA HIS A 54 27.02 -2.07 11.79
C HIS A 54 27.08 -0.63 11.25
N LEU A 55 26.05 0.18 11.52
CA LEU A 55 25.95 1.58 11.09
C LEU A 55 25.83 2.51 12.30
N ASN A 56 26.07 3.80 12.08
CA ASN A 56 25.83 4.82 13.09
C ASN A 56 24.36 4.77 13.56
N SER A 57 24.16 4.74 14.88
CA SER A 57 22.81 4.68 15.44
C SER A 57 22.02 5.95 15.10
N PRO A 58 20.85 5.84 14.46
CA PRO A 58 19.99 6.96 14.17
C PRO A 58 19.53 7.67 15.44
N SER A 59 19.45 8.98 15.38
CA SER A 59 18.88 9.81 16.45
C SER A 59 17.39 9.52 16.67
N ILE A 60 16.87 9.88 17.84
CA ILE A 60 15.44 9.74 18.16
C ILE A 60 14.54 10.42 17.11
N VAL A 61 14.98 11.58 16.58
CA VAL A 61 14.25 12.33 15.54
C VAL A 61 14.17 11.53 14.25
N GLN A 62 15.25 10.83 13.85
CA GLN A 62 15.26 9.99 12.66
C GLN A 62 14.34 8.78 12.81
N TRP A 63 14.27 8.18 14.00
CA TRP A 63 13.30 7.12 14.28
C TRP A 63 11.85 7.59 14.18
N THR A 64 11.53 8.77 14.74
CA THR A 64 10.19 9.34 14.61
C THR A 64 9.83 9.63 13.15
N GLN A 65 10.76 10.21 12.39
CA GLN A 65 10.58 10.45 10.95
C GLN A 65 10.41 9.14 10.18
N PHE A 66 11.20 8.13 10.50
CA PHE A 66 11.12 6.81 9.88
C PHE A 66 9.74 6.19 10.09
N ILE A 67 9.23 6.17 11.32
CA ILE A 67 7.90 5.63 11.64
C ILE A 67 6.81 6.37 10.84
N PHE A 68 6.88 7.70 10.80
CA PHE A 68 5.91 8.50 10.03
C PHE A 68 5.92 8.16 8.54
N VAL A 69 7.12 8.07 7.95
CA VAL A 69 7.27 7.74 6.52
C VAL A 69 6.86 6.29 6.23
N VAL A 70 7.13 5.34 7.14
CA VAL A 70 6.65 3.96 7.00
C VAL A 70 5.12 3.90 7.03
N ILE A 71 4.47 4.62 7.95
CA ILE A 71 3.00 4.68 8.01
C ILE A 71 2.44 5.29 6.70
N ALA A 72 3.08 6.34 6.18
CA ALA A 72 2.73 6.89 4.87
C ALA A 72 2.91 5.85 3.75
N GLY A 73 4.03 5.14 3.69
CA GLY A 73 4.28 4.07 2.72
C GLY A 73 3.24 2.95 2.76
N VAL A 74 2.88 2.49 3.96
CA VAL A 74 1.80 1.50 4.17
C VAL A 74 0.46 2.06 3.67
N SER A 75 0.18 3.34 3.91
CA SER A 75 -1.04 4.00 3.45
C SER A 75 -1.11 4.11 1.93
N VAL A 76 0.02 4.34 1.25
CA VAL A 76 0.13 4.32 -0.21
C VAL A 76 -0.20 2.93 -0.75
N PHE A 77 0.44 1.89 -0.20
CA PHE A 77 0.18 0.51 -0.61
C PHE A 77 -1.29 0.11 -0.39
N PHE A 78 -1.84 0.46 0.78
CA PHE A 78 -3.25 0.25 1.10
C PHE A 78 -4.19 0.98 0.14
N SER A 79 -3.83 2.19 -0.29
CA SER A 79 -4.64 2.97 -1.24
C SER A 79 -4.71 2.32 -2.63
N PHE A 80 -3.60 1.77 -3.12
CA PHE A 80 -3.62 0.98 -4.35
C PHE A 80 -4.44 -0.28 -4.21
N ALA A 81 -4.29 -1.00 -3.10
CA ALA A 81 -5.09 -2.18 -2.81
C ALA A 81 -6.59 -1.85 -2.81
N LEU A 82 -7.01 -0.73 -2.20
CA LEU A 82 -8.39 -0.27 -2.21
C LEU A 82 -8.93 0.03 -3.62
N ILE A 83 -8.15 0.74 -4.43
CA ILE A 83 -8.56 1.08 -5.80
C ILE A 83 -8.72 -0.19 -6.62
N LEU A 84 -7.72 -1.07 -6.60
CA LEU A 84 -7.72 -2.31 -7.37
C LEU A 84 -8.85 -3.25 -6.92
N SER A 85 -9.06 -3.41 -5.61
CA SER A 85 -10.20 -4.18 -5.10
C SER A 85 -11.54 -3.56 -5.49
N GLY A 86 -11.66 -2.24 -5.53
CA GLY A 86 -12.87 -1.57 -6.00
C GLY A 86 -13.17 -1.83 -7.48
N VAL A 87 -12.14 -1.90 -8.33
CA VAL A 87 -12.30 -2.25 -9.77
C VAL A 87 -12.93 -3.62 -9.95
N LEU A 88 -12.57 -4.59 -9.09
CA LEU A 88 -13.05 -5.96 -9.15
C LEU A 88 -14.56 -6.11 -8.92
N PHE A 89 -15.21 -5.14 -8.27
CA PHE A 89 -16.68 -5.15 -8.13
C PHE A 89 -17.42 -5.00 -9.46
N LYS A 90 -16.77 -4.47 -10.49
CA LYS A 90 -17.36 -4.34 -11.83
C LYS A 90 -16.67 -5.24 -12.86
N TRP A 91 -15.36 -5.43 -12.73
CA TRP A 91 -14.56 -6.24 -13.65
C TRP A 91 -14.22 -7.57 -12.99
N VAL A 92 -15.25 -8.41 -12.80
CA VAL A 92 -15.14 -9.71 -12.15
C VAL A 92 -14.22 -10.64 -12.95
N GLY A 93 -13.34 -11.38 -12.27
CA GLY A 93 -12.52 -12.43 -12.86
C GLY A 93 -11.22 -11.95 -13.54
N ASN A 94 -10.91 -10.65 -13.51
CA ASN A 94 -9.63 -10.17 -14.03
C ASN A 94 -8.50 -10.34 -13.01
N SER A 95 -7.86 -11.52 -13.02
CA SER A 95 -6.72 -11.84 -12.15
C SER A 95 -5.52 -10.91 -12.35
N ARG A 96 -5.37 -10.29 -13.52
CA ARG A 96 -4.27 -9.35 -13.83
C ARG A 96 -4.32 -8.07 -13.01
N VAL A 97 -5.46 -7.77 -12.38
CA VAL A 97 -5.58 -6.64 -11.43
C VAL A 97 -4.58 -6.78 -10.28
N TRP A 98 -4.27 -8.02 -9.86
CA TRP A 98 -3.25 -8.29 -8.86
C TRP A 98 -1.83 -7.94 -9.36
N GLU A 99 -1.50 -8.27 -10.62
CA GLU A 99 -0.19 -7.99 -11.23
C GLU A 99 0.15 -6.49 -11.24
N ILE A 100 -0.85 -5.61 -11.29
CA ILE A 100 -0.68 -4.16 -11.18
C ILE A 100 -0.15 -3.78 -9.80
N LEU A 101 -0.66 -4.40 -8.72
CA LEU A 101 -0.19 -4.14 -7.36
C LEU A 101 1.25 -4.62 -7.17
N ASP A 102 1.58 -5.80 -7.70
CA ASP A 102 2.94 -6.34 -7.68
C ASP A 102 3.91 -5.41 -8.43
N SER A 103 3.50 -4.90 -9.59
CA SER A 103 4.29 -3.93 -10.36
C SER A 103 4.57 -2.66 -9.55
N ILE A 104 3.55 -2.08 -8.90
CA ILE A 104 3.72 -0.90 -8.04
C ILE A 104 4.69 -1.17 -6.89
N THR A 105 4.59 -2.36 -6.29
CA THR A 105 5.49 -2.80 -5.21
C THR A 105 6.92 -2.88 -5.70
N MET A 106 7.15 -3.49 -6.86
CA MET A 106 8.47 -3.58 -7.49
C MET A 106 9.09 -2.19 -7.70
N PHE A 107 8.34 -1.22 -8.23
CA PHE A 107 8.83 0.16 -8.36
C PHE A 107 9.20 0.79 -7.02
N GLY A 108 8.47 0.47 -5.94
CA GLY A 108 8.73 0.95 -4.59
C GLY A 108 9.98 0.39 -3.93
N LEU A 109 10.48 -0.75 -4.39
CA LEU A 109 11.70 -1.39 -3.88
C LEU A 109 12.98 -0.75 -4.43
N TYR A 110 12.90 -0.09 -5.59
CA TYR A 110 14.07 0.50 -6.23
C TYR A 110 14.32 1.95 -5.79
N PRO A 111 15.61 2.33 -5.60
CA PRO A 111 15.93 3.68 -5.18
C PRO A 111 15.59 4.70 -6.26
N ARG A 112 14.94 5.80 -5.86
CA ARG A 112 14.49 6.88 -6.76
C ARG A 112 15.57 7.37 -7.73
N SER A 113 16.83 7.39 -7.30
CA SER A 113 17.97 7.91 -8.07
C SER A 113 18.24 7.19 -9.38
N ILE A 114 17.75 5.96 -9.58
CA ILE A 114 17.96 5.21 -10.84
C ILE A 114 16.99 5.63 -11.95
N PHE A 115 15.90 6.30 -11.60
CA PHE A 115 14.88 6.71 -12.55
C PHE A 115 15.20 8.05 -13.21
N SER A 116 14.65 8.29 -14.41
CA SER A 116 14.77 9.58 -15.09
C SER A 116 14.11 10.71 -14.28
N LYS A 117 14.57 11.96 -14.45
CA LYS A 117 14.05 13.12 -13.68
C LYS A 117 12.51 13.26 -13.75
N GLY A 118 11.92 12.99 -14.92
CA GLY A 118 10.47 13.01 -15.09
C GLY A 118 9.77 11.94 -14.26
N LEU A 119 10.25 10.70 -14.33
CA LEU A 119 9.69 9.59 -13.55
C LEU A 119 9.88 9.80 -12.04
N GLN A 120 11.03 10.34 -11.62
CA GLN A 120 11.27 10.73 -10.23
C GLN A 120 10.22 11.71 -9.70
N SER A 121 9.82 12.71 -10.51
CA SER A 121 8.76 13.65 -10.13
C SER A 121 7.40 12.95 -10.04
N LEU A 122 7.08 12.06 -10.99
CA LEU A 122 5.84 11.28 -10.99
C LEU A 122 5.73 10.42 -9.72
N ILE A 123 6.75 9.61 -9.40
CA ILE A 123 6.73 8.65 -8.28
C ILE A 123 6.85 9.31 -6.89
N THR A 124 7.12 10.61 -6.86
CA THR A 124 7.23 11.39 -5.62
C THR A 124 5.99 12.27 -5.43
N ASN A 125 5.59 13.01 -6.46
CA ASN A 125 4.62 14.10 -6.32
C ASN A 125 3.20 13.72 -6.74
N ILE A 126 3.03 12.71 -7.59
CA ILE A 126 1.71 12.34 -8.14
C ILE A 126 1.30 10.97 -7.61
N ILE A 127 2.18 9.98 -7.79
CA ILE A 127 1.98 8.60 -7.38
C ILE A 127 3.07 8.33 -6.33
N PRO A 128 2.84 8.54 -5.03
CA PRO A 128 3.87 8.59 -3.98
C PRO A 128 4.53 7.23 -3.66
N VAL A 129 4.91 6.44 -4.66
CA VAL A 129 5.55 5.12 -4.57
C VAL A 129 6.90 5.21 -3.85
N ALA A 130 7.58 6.34 -3.93
CA ALA A 130 8.83 6.58 -3.20
C ALA A 130 8.67 6.48 -1.66
N MET A 131 7.45 6.60 -1.12
CA MET A 131 7.17 6.42 0.31
C MET A 131 7.29 4.96 0.79
N ILE A 132 7.24 3.99 -0.13
CA ILE A 132 7.22 2.56 0.23
C ILE A 132 8.59 2.10 0.74
N GLY A 133 9.63 2.21 -0.08
CA GLY A 133 10.98 1.73 0.28
C GLY A 133 12.04 2.83 0.33
N PHE A 134 12.02 3.78 -0.61
CA PHE A 134 13.09 4.77 -0.76
C PHE A 134 13.15 5.77 0.40
N PHE A 135 12.04 6.43 0.74
CA PHE A 135 12.05 7.45 1.78
C PHE A 135 12.36 6.91 3.19
N PRO A 136 11.79 5.78 3.65
CA PRO A 136 12.16 5.19 4.94
C PRO A 136 13.67 4.95 5.05
N ALA A 137 14.27 4.37 4.01
CA ALA A 137 15.71 4.14 3.96
C ALA A 137 16.51 5.46 3.94
N SER A 138 16.06 6.46 3.17
CA SER A 138 16.73 7.76 3.07
C SER A 138 16.77 8.53 4.40
N VAL A 139 15.74 8.38 5.23
CA VAL A 139 15.65 9.03 6.54
C VAL A 139 16.71 8.45 7.48
N LEU A 140 16.83 7.12 7.55
CA LEU A 140 17.79 6.44 8.42
C LEU A 140 19.24 6.57 7.91
N LEU A 141 19.44 6.64 6.59
CA LEU A 141 20.78 6.74 5.98
C LEU A 141 21.27 8.17 5.76
N GLU A 142 20.56 9.18 6.28
CA GLU A 142 20.89 10.61 6.11
C GLU A 142 21.08 11.05 4.64
N LYS A 143 20.39 10.38 3.72
CA LYS A 143 20.44 10.70 2.28
C LYS A 143 19.43 11.81 1.94
N ALA A 144 19.53 12.34 0.71
CA ALA A 144 18.69 13.44 0.23
C ALA A 144 17.18 13.19 0.44
N ARG A 145 16.52 14.13 1.13
CA ARG A 145 15.13 14.05 1.59
C ARG A 145 14.16 14.90 0.76
N THR A 146 14.60 15.37 -0.41
CA THR A 146 13.84 16.30 -1.25
C THR A 146 12.54 15.67 -1.76
N GLY A 147 11.41 16.27 -1.40
CA GLY A 147 10.08 15.81 -1.82
C GLY A 147 9.36 14.89 -0.84
N ILE A 148 9.87 14.67 0.38
CA ILE A 148 9.12 13.94 1.42
C ILE A 148 7.79 14.63 1.72
N ILE A 149 7.78 15.96 1.88
CA ILE A 149 6.56 16.71 2.21
C ILE A 149 5.53 16.65 1.07
N SER A 150 5.96 16.89 -0.19
CA SER A 150 5.06 16.80 -1.34
C SER A 150 4.52 15.38 -1.52
N SER A 151 5.35 14.37 -1.29
CA SER A 151 4.93 12.97 -1.32
C SER A 151 3.99 12.59 -0.18
N ALA A 152 4.12 13.21 1.00
CA ALA A 152 3.20 13.01 2.12
C ALA A 152 1.82 13.61 1.82
N ILE A 153 1.79 14.79 1.20
CA ILE A 153 0.55 15.42 0.72
C ILE A 153 -0.10 14.54 -0.35
N ALA A 154 0.68 14.07 -1.34
CA ALA A 154 0.18 13.15 -2.37
C ALA A 154 -0.35 11.84 -1.77
N CYS A 155 0.30 11.32 -0.72
CA CYS A 155 -0.17 10.14 0.01
C CYS A 155 -1.54 10.37 0.65
N LEU A 156 -1.75 11.50 1.32
CA LEU A 156 -3.04 11.86 1.93
C LEU A 156 -4.14 11.98 0.85
N ILE A 157 -3.84 12.66 -0.25
CA ILE A 157 -4.78 12.81 -1.37
C ILE A 157 -5.14 11.44 -1.95
N LEU A 158 -4.16 10.58 -2.20
CA LEU A 158 -4.36 9.23 -2.73
C LEU A 158 -5.21 8.37 -1.79
N LEU A 159 -4.99 8.46 -0.48
CA LEU A 159 -5.76 7.73 0.52
C LEU A 159 -7.22 8.21 0.59
N MET A 160 -7.44 9.52 0.60
CA MET A 160 -8.80 10.08 0.55
C MET A 160 -9.53 9.65 -0.72
N PHE A 161 -8.84 9.71 -1.87
CA PHE A 161 -9.36 9.27 -3.15
C PHE A 161 -9.69 7.77 -3.16
N SER A 162 -8.80 6.92 -2.65
CA SER A 162 -8.99 5.46 -2.65
C SER A 162 -10.17 5.04 -1.77
N LEU A 163 -10.34 5.66 -0.60
CA LEU A 163 -11.50 5.45 0.28
C LEU A 163 -12.82 5.90 -0.38
N PHE A 164 -12.83 7.06 -1.03
CA PHE A 164 -13.98 7.53 -1.78
C PHE A 164 -14.32 6.59 -2.94
N PHE A 165 -13.30 6.20 -3.71
CA PHE A 165 -13.43 5.29 -4.85
C PHE A 165 -13.98 3.94 -4.43
N TRP A 166 -13.44 3.34 -3.36
CA TRP A 166 -13.92 2.08 -2.79
C TRP A 166 -15.41 2.17 -2.43
N ARG A 167 -15.82 3.21 -1.68
CA ARG A 167 -17.22 3.40 -1.30
C ARG A 167 -18.14 3.55 -2.52
N LYS A 168 -17.69 4.25 -3.56
CA LYS A 168 -18.45 4.44 -4.80
C LYS A 168 -18.57 3.13 -5.59
N MET A 169 -17.51 2.35 -5.68
CA MET A 169 -17.50 1.07 -6.40
C MET A 169 -18.27 -0.01 -5.65
N LEU A 170 -18.24 0.00 -4.31
CA LEU A 170 -19.01 -0.93 -3.49
C LEU A 170 -20.52 -0.82 -3.75
N LYS A 171 -21.03 0.41 -4.00
CA LYS A 171 -22.44 0.62 -4.39
C LYS A 171 -22.79 0.08 -5.78
N ARG A 172 -21.78 -0.24 -6.58
CA ARG A 172 -21.93 -0.80 -7.94
C ARG A 172 -21.62 -2.29 -7.98
N TYR A 173 -21.37 -2.90 -6.83
CA TYR A 173 -21.20 -4.34 -6.73
C TYR A 173 -22.53 -5.03 -7.06
N SER A 174 -22.46 -6.01 -7.96
CA SER A 174 -23.55 -6.92 -8.30
C SER A 174 -23.08 -8.34 -7.95
N SER A 175 -23.96 -9.13 -7.33
CA SER A 175 -23.63 -10.51 -6.94
C SER A 175 -23.37 -11.37 -8.18
N ALA A 176 -22.69 -12.50 -7.99
CA ALA A 176 -22.43 -13.47 -9.05
C ALA A 176 -23.74 -14.03 -9.69
N GLY A 177 -24.87 -13.91 -8.99
CA GLY A 177 -26.19 -14.32 -9.49
C GLY A 177 -26.95 -13.26 -10.31
N GLY A 178 -26.47 -12.02 -10.40
CA GLY A 178 -27.19 -10.88 -10.99
C GLY A 178 -27.77 -9.91 -9.95
#